data_AF-A0A6G2CT29-F1
#
_entry.id   AF-A0A6G2CT29-F1
#
_cell.length_a   1.000
_cell.length_b   1.000
_cell.length_c   1.000
_cell.angle_alpha   90.00
_cell.angle_beta   90.00
_cell.angle_gamma   90.00
#
_symmetry.space_group_name_H-M   'P 1'
#
loop_
_entity.id
_entity.type
_entity.pdbx_description
1 polymer ?
#
loop_
_entity_poly.entity_id
_entity_poly.type
_entity_poly.pdbx_seq_one_letter_code
_entity_poly.pdbx_strand_id
1 'polypeptide(L)'
;MNTSFVHAADGIQYVRDDTRDKEEGIEYDDADNGSIIVKVATKPKVVTKKISSTRIRYEKDETKDRSENPVTIDGEDGYVTTTRTYDVNPETGHVTEKVTVDRKEATDTVIKVPAKSKVEEVLVPFTTKYEADNDLSAGQEQEITLGKNGKTVTTITYDVDGKSGQVTESTLSQKEDSQTRVVKKGTKPQVLVQEIPIETEYLDDPTLDKGQEVGEIGKITLTTIYAVDERDGTIEETTSRQITKEMVKRRIRRGTREPEKVVVPEQSSIPSYPVSVTSNQGTDVAVEPAKAVAPTTGWKQENGMWYFYNTDGSMATGWVQVNGSWYYLNSNGSMKVNQWFQVGGKWYYVNTSGELAVNTSIDGYRVNDNGEWVR
;
A
#
# COMPACT_ATOMS: atom_id res chain seq x y z
N MET A 1 -16.25 78.30 -26.45
CA MET A 1 -15.78 79.65 -26.82
C MET A 1 -15.69 80.45 -25.52
N ASN A 2 -14.54 81.03 -25.21
CA ASN A 2 -14.38 82.01 -24.13
C ASN A 2 -13.44 83.09 -24.68
N THR A 3 -13.97 84.28 -24.92
CA THR A 3 -13.21 85.41 -25.47
C THR A 3 -13.11 86.45 -24.37
N SER A 4 -11.95 86.51 -23.71
CA SER A 4 -11.66 87.51 -22.68
C SER A 4 -11.07 88.75 -23.34
N PHE A 5 -11.77 89.88 -23.24
CA PHE A 5 -11.32 91.15 -23.82
C PHE A 5 -10.47 91.93 -22.82
N VAL A 6 -9.27 92.33 -23.23
CA VAL A 6 -8.43 93.31 -22.52
C VAL A 6 -7.97 94.36 -23.54
N HIS A 7 -7.93 95.62 -23.14
CA HIS A 7 -7.80 96.78 -24.04
C HIS A 7 -6.35 97.30 -24.02
N ALA A 8 -5.70 97.35 -25.18
CA ALA A 8 -4.36 97.91 -25.37
C ALA A 8 -4.42 99.16 -26.28
N ALA A 9 -3.45 100.06 -26.13
CA ALA A 9 -3.65 101.50 -26.36
C ALA A 9 -3.78 101.97 -27.83
N ASP A 10 -3.51 101.11 -28.84
CA ASP A 10 -3.44 101.51 -30.25
C ASP A 10 -4.53 100.88 -31.15
N GLY A 11 -5.59 100.30 -30.56
CA GLY A 11 -6.77 99.81 -31.31
C GLY A 11 -6.56 98.53 -32.13
N ILE A 12 -5.36 97.95 -32.13
CA ILE A 12 -5.02 96.67 -32.75
C ILE A 12 -5.13 95.55 -31.72
N GLN A 13 -5.80 94.44 -32.07
CA GLN A 13 -5.86 93.22 -31.23
C GLN A 13 -5.40 91.98 -32.01
N TYR A 14 -4.53 91.16 -31.42
CA TYR A 14 -4.11 89.90 -32.02
C TYR A 14 -4.94 88.74 -31.50
N VAL A 15 -5.55 87.97 -32.41
CA VAL A 15 -6.33 86.78 -32.10
C VAL A 15 -5.78 85.57 -32.84
N ARG A 16 -5.88 84.40 -32.21
CA ARG A 16 -5.47 83.13 -32.81
C ARG A 16 -6.49 82.67 -33.86
N ASP A 17 -6.01 82.03 -34.91
CA ASP A 17 -6.81 81.44 -35.98
C ASP A 17 -6.38 79.99 -36.22
N ASP A 18 -7.06 79.07 -35.52
CA ASP A 18 -6.75 77.64 -35.56
C ASP A 18 -7.17 76.96 -36.88
N THR A 19 -7.71 77.71 -37.86
CA THR A 19 -8.17 77.17 -39.14
C THR A 19 -7.11 77.22 -40.25
N ARG A 20 -6.11 78.10 -40.10
CA ARG A 20 -5.05 78.38 -41.08
C ARG A 20 -3.69 77.88 -40.63
N ASP A 21 -2.94 77.29 -41.54
CA ASP A 21 -1.60 76.77 -41.26
C ASP A 21 -0.63 77.92 -40.95
N LYS A 22 0.27 77.75 -39.98
CA LYS A 22 1.14 78.84 -39.47
C LYS A 22 1.95 79.55 -40.57
N GLU A 23 2.31 78.80 -41.62
CA GLU A 23 3.00 79.29 -42.80
C GLU A 23 2.18 80.33 -43.62
N GLU A 24 0.87 80.45 -43.41
CA GLU A 24 -0.03 81.45 -44.02
C GLU A 24 0.04 82.83 -43.33
N GLY A 25 0.66 82.92 -42.14
CA GLY A 25 1.00 84.19 -41.50
C GLY A 25 -0.15 84.90 -40.78
N ILE A 26 -0.43 86.15 -41.18
CA ILE A 26 -1.42 87.03 -40.54
C ILE A 26 -2.40 87.61 -41.55
N GLU A 27 -3.63 87.87 -41.11
CA GLU A 27 -4.70 88.50 -41.88
C GLU A 27 -5.38 89.58 -41.04
N TYR A 28 -5.93 90.60 -41.71
CA TYR A 28 -6.55 91.76 -41.10
C TYR A 28 -8.06 91.74 -41.34
N ASP A 29 -8.84 91.80 -40.27
CA ASP A 29 -10.25 92.20 -40.33
C ASP A 29 -10.38 93.65 -39.82
N ASP A 30 -10.94 94.53 -40.63
CA ASP A 30 -11.42 95.84 -40.17
C ASP A 30 -12.76 95.66 -39.44
N ALA A 31 -12.83 96.09 -38.18
CA ALA A 31 -14.10 96.17 -37.47
C ALA A 31 -14.78 97.52 -37.72
N ASP A 32 -16.12 97.52 -37.89
CA ASP A 32 -16.95 98.72 -38.17
C ASP A 32 -16.80 99.86 -37.13
N ASN A 33 -16.13 99.61 -35.99
CA ASN A 33 -15.87 100.58 -34.92
C ASN A 33 -14.47 101.24 -34.99
N GLY A 34 -13.65 100.93 -36.00
CA GLY A 34 -12.29 101.46 -36.16
C GLY A 34 -11.20 100.71 -35.41
N SER A 35 -11.49 99.53 -34.85
CA SER A 35 -10.48 98.61 -34.31
C SER A 35 -9.99 97.65 -35.41
N ILE A 36 -8.69 97.32 -35.39
CA ILE A 36 -8.08 96.36 -36.32
C ILE A 36 -7.90 95.02 -35.60
N ILE A 37 -8.48 93.95 -36.14
CA ILE A 37 -8.26 92.59 -35.62
C ILE A 37 -7.24 91.89 -36.52
N VAL A 38 -6.11 91.48 -35.93
CA VAL A 38 -5.08 90.69 -36.62
C VAL A 38 -5.28 89.22 -36.26
N LYS A 39 -5.77 88.44 -37.22
CA LYS A 39 -5.88 86.98 -37.13
C LYS A 39 -4.55 86.33 -37.46
N VAL A 40 -3.93 85.69 -36.48
CA VAL A 40 -2.64 85.00 -36.60
C VAL A 40 -2.88 83.51 -36.77
N ALA A 41 -2.36 82.91 -37.84
CA ALA A 41 -2.55 81.49 -38.15
C ALA A 41 -1.89 80.56 -37.10
N THR A 42 -2.67 79.69 -36.47
CA THR A 42 -2.27 78.85 -35.32
C THR A 42 -2.68 77.38 -35.41
N LYS A 43 -3.20 76.92 -36.55
CA LYS A 43 -3.67 75.54 -36.74
C LYS A 43 -2.66 74.49 -36.23
N PRO A 44 -3.06 73.61 -35.29
CA PRO A 44 -2.16 72.59 -34.76
C PRO A 44 -1.68 71.60 -35.82
N LYS A 45 -0.38 71.33 -35.83
CA LYS A 45 0.24 70.37 -36.76
C LYS A 45 0.48 69.04 -36.04
N VAL A 46 -0.32 68.04 -36.37
CA VAL A 46 -0.23 66.68 -35.82
C VAL A 46 0.43 65.76 -36.85
N VAL A 47 1.50 65.07 -36.46
CA VAL A 47 2.21 64.12 -37.32
C VAL A 47 2.42 62.82 -36.57
N THR A 48 1.76 61.75 -37.03
CA THR A 48 1.92 60.40 -36.50
C THR A 48 2.81 59.56 -37.42
N LYS A 49 3.87 58.96 -36.84
CA LYS A 49 4.73 57.98 -37.50
C LYS A 49 4.49 56.60 -36.89
N LYS A 50 4.12 55.61 -37.71
CA LYS A 50 3.98 54.21 -37.30
C LYS A 50 5.36 53.61 -36.97
N ILE A 51 5.43 52.81 -35.89
CA ILE A 51 6.55 51.92 -35.57
C ILE A 51 6.08 50.50 -35.84
N SER A 52 6.56 49.88 -36.91
CA SER A 52 6.09 48.53 -37.29
C SER A 52 6.64 47.45 -36.35
N SER A 53 5.80 46.53 -35.88
CA SER A 53 6.22 45.35 -35.13
C SER A 53 6.85 44.31 -36.06
N THR A 54 8.18 44.32 -36.20
CA THR A 54 8.93 43.38 -37.07
C THR A 54 9.72 42.32 -36.30
N ARG A 55 9.83 42.44 -34.98
CA ARG A 55 10.54 41.48 -34.14
C ARG A 55 9.61 40.32 -33.77
N ILE A 56 10.03 39.11 -34.17
CA ILE A 56 9.45 37.85 -33.71
C ILE A 56 10.32 37.33 -32.59
N ARG A 57 9.71 36.75 -31.55
CA ARG A 57 10.40 36.00 -30.50
C ARG A 57 9.67 34.71 -30.18
N TYR A 58 10.43 33.71 -29.77
CA TYR A 58 9.92 32.39 -29.41
C TYR A 58 9.88 32.23 -27.90
N GLU A 59 8.83 31.61 -27.39
CA GLU A 59 8.70 31.28 -25.98
C GLU A 59 8.29 29.82 -25.82
N LYS A 60 8.85 29.15 -24.81
CA LYS A 60 8.48 27.79 -24.43
C LYS A 60 7.02 27.76 -23.97
N ASP A 61 6.25 26.80 -24.49
CA ASP A 61 4.95 26.44 -23.96
C ASP A 61 5.06 25.10 -23.21
N GLU A 62 5.03 25.17 -21.88
CA GLU A 62 5.14 24.00 -21.01
C GLU A 62 3.80 23.28 -20.79
N THR A 63 2.71 23.79 -21.37
CA THR A 63 1.36 23.20 -21.24
C THR A 63 1.05 22.18 -22.34
N LYS A 64 1.71 22.33 -23.50
CA LYS A 64 1.46 21.57 -24.73
C LYS A 64 2.56 20.57 -25.04
N ASP A 65 2.16 19.38 -25.48
CA ASP A 65 3.09 18.33 -25.86
C ASP A 65 3.80 18.68 -27.18
N ARG A 66 5.08 18.29 -27.34
CA ARG A 66 5.94 18.66 -28.49
C ARG A 66 5.38 18.31 -29.88
N SER A 67 4.42 17.39 -29.97
CA SER A 67 3.71 17.02 -31.20
C SER A 67 2.59 17.98 -31.61
N GLU A 68 2.22 18.94 -30.75
CA GLU A 68 1.19 19.94 -31.05
C GLU A 68 1.72 21.06 -31.97
N ASN A 69 0.79 21.78 -32.59
CA ASN A 69 1.11 22.97 -33.39
C ASN A 69 1.43 24.16 -32.48
N PRO A 70 2.42 25.00 -32.87
CA PRO A 70 2.71 26.25 -32.17
C PRO A 70 1.58 27.27 -32.29
N VAL A 71 1.51 28.18 -31.32
CA VAL A 71 0.49 29.24 -31.27
C VAL A 71 1.16 30.60 -31.45
N THR A 72 0.73 31.35 -32.46
CA THR A 72 1.19 32.73 -32.69
C THR A 72 0.29 33.70 -31.94
N ILE A 73 0.91 34.65 -31.24
CA ILE A 73 0.28 35.82 -30.64
C ILE A 73 0.85 37.03 -31.39
N ASP A 74 0.02 37.70 -32.17
CA ASP A 74 0.47 38.81 -33.01
C ASP A 74 0.90 40.01 -32.18
N GLY A 75 2.01 40.64 -32.60
CA GLY A 75 2.47 41.90 -32.06
C GLY A 75 1.56 43.06 -32.50
N GLU A 76 1.51 44.10 -31.67
CA GLU A 76 0.84 45.35 -32.00
C GLU A 76 1.85 46.38 -32.47
N ASP A 77 1.53 47.06 -33.55
CA ASP A 77 2.31 48.21 -34.01
C ASP A 77 2.28 49.36 -32.98
N GLY A 78 3.43 50.03 -32.87
CA GLY A 78 3.61 51.25 -32.09
C GLY A 78 3.44 52.50 -32.93
N TYR A 79 3.58 53.67 -32.31
CA TYR A 79 3.59 54.96 -32.98
C TYR A 79 4.33 56.04 -32.18
N VAL A 80 4.72 57.10 -32.90
CA VAL A 80 5.11 58.40 -32.31
C VAL A 80 4.23 59.47 -32.94
N THR A 81 3.45 60.17 -32.13
CA THR A 81 2.63 61.31 -32.54
C THR A 81 3.25 62.58 -31.99
N THR A 82 3.72 63.46 -32.87
CA THR A 82 4.20 64.79 -32.52
C THR A 82 3.10 65.81 -32.82
N THR A 83 2.69 66.55 -31.81
CA THR A 83 1.71 67.62 -31.92
C THR A 83 2.40 68.95 -31.64
N ARG A 84 2.33 69.87 -32.61
CA ARG A 84 2.79 71.26 -32.47
C ARG A 84 1.56 72.16 -32.35
N THR A 85 1.44 72.88 -31.25
CA THR A 85 0.42 73.92 -31.03
C THR A 85 1.07 75.28 -30.97
N TYR A 86 0.31 76.31 -31.36
CA TYR A 86 0.77 77.69 -31.41
C TYR A 86 -0.13 78.57 -30.54
N ASP A 87 0.48 79.32 -29.63
CA ASP A 87 -0.21 80.33 -28.82
C ASP A 87 0.25 81.72 -29.28
N VAL A 88 -0.66 82.70 -29.22
CA VAL A 88 -0.43 84.08 -29.69
C VAL A 88 -0.52 85.01 -28.49
N ASN A 89 0.50 85.84 -28.29
CA ASN A 89 0.39 86.94 -27.34
C ASN A 89 -0.59 87.99 -27.89
N PRO A 90 -1.72 88.29 -27.21
CA PRO A 90 -2.78 89.15 -27.73
C PRO A 90 -2.39 90.64 -27.83
N GLU A 91 -1.34 91.06 -27.12
CA GLU A 91 -0.85 92.45 -27.11
C GLU A 91 0.24 92.69 -28.17
N THR A 92 1.07 91.68 -28.46
CA THR A 92 2.27 91.83 -29.31
C THR A 92 2.24 91.02 -30.60
N GLY A 93 1.26 90.12 -30.78
CA GLY A 93 1.20 89.19 -31.90
C GLY A 93 2.27 88.10 -31.90
N HIS A 94 3.18 88.08 -30.91
CA HIS A 94 4.27 87.12 -30.84
C HIS A 94 3.74 85.68 -30.67
N VAL A 95 4.11 84.80 -31.61
CA VAL A 95 3.72 83.39 -31.60
C VAL A 95 4.72 82.55 -30.81
N THR A 96 4.26 81.80 -29.81
CA THR A 96 5.03 80.74 -29.16
C THR A 96 4.64 79.37 -29.72
N GLU A 97 5.60 78.45 -29.79
CA GLU A 97 5.37 77.06 -30.20
C GLU A 97 5.52 76.13 -29.00
N LYS A 98 4.54 75.25 -28.80
CA LYS A 98 4.58 74.17 -27.82
C LYS A 98 4.52 72.83 -28.55
N VAL A 99 5.46 71.95 -28.21
CA VAL A 99 5.54 70.60 -28.79
C VAL A 99 5.21 69.57 -27.73
N THR A 100 4.26 68.69 -28.01
CA THR A 100 4.01 67.49 -27.23
C THR A 100 4.27 66.24 -28.06
N VAL A 101 4.68 65.15 -27.40
CA VAL A 101 4.92 63.86 -28.03
C VAL A 101 4.15 62.80 -27.26
N ASP A 102 3.30 62.08 -27.97
CA ASP A 102 2.67 60.86 -27.51
C ASP A 102 3.32 59.66 -28.21
N ARG A 103 3.44 58.53 -27.49
CA ARG A 103 4.26 57.40 -27.91
C ARG A 103 3.71 56.10 -27.36
N LYS A 104 3.48 55.15 -28.26
CA LYS A 104 3.24 53.73 -27.95
C LYS A 104 4.39 52.92 -28.54
N GLU A 105 5.08 52.13 -27.73
CA GLU A 105 6.06 51.16 -28.25
C GLU A 105 5.35 50.02 -28.99
N ALA A 106 6.00 49.47 -30.01
CA ALA A 106 5.54 48.26 -30.68
C ALA A 106 5.77 47.04 -29.78
N THR A 107 4.87 46.06 -29.81
CA THR A 107 5.06 44.77 -29.13
C THR A 107 5.51 43.70 -30.13
N ASP A 108 6.23 42.70 -29.64
CA ASP A 108 6.75 41.61 -30.48
C ASP A 108 5.65 40.59 -30.81
N THR A 109 5.68 40.02 -32.01
CA THR A 109 4.94 38.78 -32.29
C THR A 109 5.60 37.64 -31.52
N VAL A 110 4.83 36.91 -30.72
CA VAL A 110 5.31 35.81 -29.88
C VAL A 110 4.82 34.49 -30.47
N ILE A 111 5.75 33.58 -30.75
CA ILE A 111 5.44 32.20 -31.14
C ILE A 111 5.65 31.30 -29.92
N LYS A 112 4.55 30.76 -29.40
CA LYS A 112 4.54 29.75 -28.34
C LYS A 112 4.87 28.39 -28.94
N VAL A 113 6.01 27.83 -28.55
CA VAL A 113 6.56 26.56 -29.06
C VAL A 113 6.24 25.42 -28.07
N PRO A 114 5.43 24.41 -28.45
CA PRO A 114 5.08 23.27 -27.60
C PRO A 114 6.33 22.48 -27.17
N ALA A 115 6.58 22.46 -25.86
CA ALA A 115 7.84 21.99 -25.30
C ALA A 115 7.67 21.53 -23.83
N LYS A 116 6.50 20.99 -23.50
CA LYS A 116 6.25 20.34 -22.21
C LYS A 116 7.18 19.15 -21.99
N SER A 117 7.88 19.15 -20.85
CA SER A 117 8.79 18.06 -20.47
C SER A 117 8.02 16.76 -20.24
N LYS A 118 8.64 15.63 -20.61
CA LYS A 118 8.09 14.28 -20.38
C LYS A 118 8.76 13.64 -19.17
N VAL A 119 8.00 12.95 -18.34
CA VAL A 119 8.51 12.11 -17.24
C VAL A 119 8.06 10.68 -17.47
N GLU A 120 9.00 9.75 -17.44
CA GLU A 120 8.76 8.31 -17.54
C GLU A 120 9.26 7.62 -16.27
N GLU A 121 8.40 6.86 -15.59
CA GLU A 121 8.79 6.07 -14.41
C GLU A 121 8.72 4.57 -14.71
N VAL A 122 9.79 3.85 -14.38
CA VAL A 122 9.86 2.39 -14.47
C VAL A 122 10.15 1.83 -13.09
N LEU A 123 9.25 0.99 -12.56
CA LEU A 123 9.42 0.37 -11.25
C LEU A 123 10.47 -0.75 -11.29
N VAL A 124 11.32 -0.79 -10.28
CA VAL A 124 12.31 -1.85 -10.04
C VAL A 124 11.79 -2.69 -8.86
N PRO A 125 11.34 -3.94 -9.08
CA PRO A 125 10.77 -4.75 -8.01
C PRO A 125 11.81 -5.07 -6.94
N PHE A 126 11.40 -5.05 -5.67
CA PHE A 126 12.26 -5.52 -4.58
C PHE A 126 12.43 -7.03 -4.58
N THR A 127 13.56 -7.51 -4.07
CA THR A 127 13.75 -8.93 -3.72
C THR A 127 13.32 -9.20 -2.28
N THR A 128 12.95 -10.45 -1.98
CA THR A 128 12.79 -10.91 -0.59
C THR A 128 14.00 -11.75 -0.22
N LYS A 129 14.55 -11.52 0.98
CA LYS A 129 15.52 -12.39 1.64
C LYS A 129 14.84 -13.05 2.83
N TYR A 130 15.09 -14.34 3.00
CA TYR A 130 14.66 -15.10 4.17
C TYR A 130 15.83 -15.35 5.11
N GLU A 131 15.56 -15.32 6.41
CA GLU A 131 16.55 -15.59 7.46
C GLU A 131 15.99 -16.58 8.48
N ALA A 132 16.81 -17.49 8.98
CA ALA A 132 16.41 -18.44 10.01
C ALA A 132 16.31 -17.77 11.38
N ASP A 133 15.29 -18.13 12.17
CA ASP A 133 15.12 -17.68 13.55
C ASP A 133 14.81 -18.86 14.48
N ASN A 134 15.76 -19.21 15.34
CA ASN A 134 15.66 -20.36 16.24
C ASN A 134 14.78 -20.12 17.49
N ASP A 135 14.28 -18.89 17.70
CA ASP A 135 13.35 -18.59 18.80
C ASP A 135 11.88 -18.74 18.35
N LEU A 136 11.61 -18.52 17.07
CA LEU A 136 10.33 -18.74 16.39
C LEU A 136 10.10 -20.23 16.02
N SER A 137 8.90 -20.74 16.28
CA SER A 137 8.50 -22.11 15.93
C SER A 137 8.39 -22.30 14.41
N ALA A 138 8.69 -23.51 13.92
CA ALA A 138 8.54 -23.85 12.51
C ALA A 138 7.12 -23.54 11.99
N GLY A 139 7.06 -22.89 10.82
CA GLY A 139 5.82 -22.37 10.24
C GLY A 139 5.38 -20.98 10.73
N GLN A 140 6.06 -20.38 11.72
CA GLN A 140 5.92 -18.96 12.03
C GLN A 140 6.81 -18.12 11.12
N GLU A 141 6.34 -16.93 10.76
CA GLU A 141 7.09 -15.95 9.98
C GLU A 141 7.01 -14.57 10.66
N GLN A 142 8.09 -13.79 10.57
CA GLN A 142 8.12 -12.42 11.06
C GLN A 142 8.78 -11.50 10.03
N GLU A 143 8.04 -10.49 9.55
CA GLU A 143 8.59 -9.47 8.67
C GLU A 143 9.37 -8.43 9.49
N ILE A 144 10.66 -8.27 9.16
CA ILE A 144 11.61 -7.40 9.87
C ILE A 144 11.85 -6.11 9.08
N THR A 145 11.94 -6.23 7.75
CA THR A 145 12.10 -5.09 6.84
C THR A 145 11.05 -5.20 5.75
N LEU A 146 10.18 -4.21 5.66
CA LEU A 146 9.20 -4.09 4.57
C LEU A 146 9.92 -3.83 3.24
N GLY A 147 9.55 -4.62 2.22
CA GLY A 147 10.05 -4.42 0.86
C GLY A 147 9.50 -3.14 0.22
N LYS A 148 10.34 -2.43 -0.52
CA LYS A 148 9.91 -1.27 -1.33
C LYS A 148 10.51 -1.34 -2.72
N ASN A 149 9.67 -1.21 -3.73
CA ASN A 149 10.13 -1.13 -5.11
C ASN A 149 11.00 0.12 -5.26
N GLY A 150 12.14 -0.03 -5.93
CA GLY A 150 12.89 1.11 -6.43
C GLY A 150 12.20 1.64 -7.69
N LYS A 151 12.75 2.69 -8.27
CA LYS A 151 12.30 3.19 -9.58
C LYS A 151 13.42 3.88 -10.34
N THR A 152 13.33 3.81 -11.66
CA THR A 152 14.09 4.67 -12.56
C THR A 152 13.15 5.74 -13.09
N VAL A 153 13.45 7.00 -12.80
CA VAL A 153 12.71 8.17 -13.28
C VAL A 153 13.54 8.83 -14.37
N THR A 154 13.01 8.91 -15.59
CA THR A 154 13.65 9.56 -16.73
C THR A 154 12.85 10.80 -17.11
N THR A 155 13.48 11.96 -16.94
CA THR A 155 12.92 13.27 -17.32
C THR A 155 13.56 13.73 -18.62
N ILE A 156 12.73 13.95 -19.63
CA ILE A 156 13.12 14.53 -20.92
C ILE A 156 12.67 15.99 -20.91
N THR A 157 13.62 16.91 -20.85
CA THR A 157 13.40 18.36 -20.84
C THR A 157 13.65 18.93 -22.22
N TYR A 158 12.77 19.85 -22.63
CA TYR A 158 12.91 20.63 -23.85
C TYR A 158 13.19 22.09 -23.50
N ASP A 159 14.14 22.70 -24.20
CA ASP A 159 14.44 24.13 -24.13
C ASP A 159 14.27 24.74 -25.52
N VAL A 160 13.85 26.02 -25.58
CA VAL A 160 13.51 26.72 -26.82
C VAL A 160 14.38 27.97 -26.95
N ASP A 161 15.17 28.08 -28.02
CA ASP A 161 15.92 29.30 -28.29
C ASP A 161 14.96 30.44 -28.69
N GLY A 162 14.99 31.53 -27.92
CA GLY A 162 14.05 32.64 -28.06
C GLY A 162 14.18 33.45 -29.36
N LYS A 163 15.22 33.24 -30.18
CA LYS A 163 15.46 33.96 -31.44
C LYS A 163 15.10 33.14 -32.68
N SER A 164 15.34 31.84 -32.65
CA SER A 164 15.17 30.92 -33.79
C SER A 164 14.01 29.94 -33.62
N GLY A 165 13.53 29.73 -32.39
CA GLY A 165 12.54 28.69 -32.08
C GLY A 165 13.12 27.28 -32.09
N GLN A 166 14.45 27.13 -32.23
CA GLN A 166 15.09 25.82 -32.19
C GLN A 166 14.85 25.15 -30.83
N VAL A 167 14.36 23.92 -30.86
CA VAL A 167 14.15 23.10 -29.66
C VAL A 167 15.36 22.20 -29.42
N THR A 168 15.96 22.29 -28.24
CA THR A 168 16.99 21.36 -27.76
C THR A 168 16.41 20.40 -26.73
N GLU A 169 16.88 19.16 -26.72
CA GLU A 169 16.40 18.08 -25.85
C GLU A 169 17.52 17.62 -24.91
N SER A 170 17.21 17.49 -23.62
CA SER A 170 18.11 16.97 -22.60
C SER A 170 17.42 15.90 -21.77
N THR A 171 18.08 14.76 -21.57
CA THR A 171 17.53 13.63 -20.79
C THR A 171 18.31 13.44 -19.50
N LEU A 172 17.61 13.41 -18.37
CA LEU A 172 18.16 13.09 -17.06
C LEU A 172 17.46 11.84 -16.52
N SER A 173 18.23 10.79 -16.23
CA SER A 173 17.73 9.58 -15.58
C SER A 173 18.23 9.53 -14.14
N GLN A 174 17.32 9.31 -13.20
CA GLN A 174 17.60 9.16 -11.77
C GLN A 174 17.11 7.80 -11.30
N LYS A 175 17.91 7.12 -10.47
CA LYS A 175 17.58 5.81 -9.92
C LYS A 175 17.38 5.92 -8.41
N GLU A 176 16.22 5.45 -7.95
CA GLU A 176 15.92 5.16 -6.57
C GLU A 176 16.06 3.64 -6.38
N ASP A 177 16.95 3.23 -5.47
CA ASP A 177 17.21 1.80 -5.23
C ASP A 177 16.07 1.13 -4.47
N SER A 178 15.81 -0.14 -4.81
CA SER A 178 14.81 -0.96 -4.11
C SER A 178 15.27 -1.37 -2.71
N GLN A 179 14.36 -1.36 -1.75
CA GLN A 179 14.59 -1.90 -0.41
C GLN A 179 14.21 -3.39 -0.38
N THR A 180 15.20 -4.26 -0.15
CA THR A 180 14.99 -5.70 0.05
C THR A 180 14.05 -5.97 1.23
N ARG A 181 13.02 -6.79 1.00
CA ARG A 181 12.15 -7.32 2.06
C ARG A 181 12.90 -8.36 2.86
N VAL A 182 12.87 -8.30 4.19
CA VAL A 182 13.50 -9.31 5.06
C VAL A 182 12.44 -9.98 5.92
N VAL A 183 12.31 -11.30 5.77
CA VAL A 183 11.38 -12.14 6.52
C VAL A 183 12.15 -13.21 7.27
N LYS A 184 11.98 -13.25 8.58
CA LYS A 184 12.45 -14.36 9.40
C LYS A 184 11.48 -15.53 9.33
N LYS A 185 12.00 -16.74 9.15
CA LYS A 185 11.27 -18.01 9.20
C LYS A 185 11.67 -18.76 10.46
N GLY A 186 10.69 -19.29 11.21
CA GLY A 186 10.96 -20.05 12.42
C GLY A 186 11.67 -21.37 12.16
N THR A 187 12.76 -21.60 12.88
CA THR A 187 13.61 -22.80 12.80
C THR A 187 13.86 -23.46 14.14
N LYS A 188 13.14 -23.04 15.20
CA LYS A 188 13.26 -23.60 16.55
C LYS A 188 13.17 -25.14 16.52
N PRO A 189 14.22 -25.85 16.98
CA PRO A 189 14.21 -27.31 16.99
C PRO A 189 13.06 -27.88 17.81
N GLN A 190 12.38 -28.89 17.28
CA GLN A 190 11.33 -29.62 17.99
C GLN A 190 11.93 -30.89 18.62
N VAL A 191 11.62 -31.12 19.89
CA VAL A 191 12.12 -32.28 20.66
C VAL A 191 10.92 -33.06 21.17
N LEU A 192 10.69 -34.24 20.61
CA LEU A 192 9.64 -35.16 21.01
C LEU A 192 10.24 -36.36 21.76
N VAL A 193 9.84 -36.56 23.01
CA VAL A 193 10.21 -37.74 23.79
C VAL A 193 9.09 -38.77 23.67
N GLN A 194 9.39 -39.92 23.08
CA GLN A 194 8.45 -41.03 22.93
C GLN A 194 8.87 -42.20 23.81
N GLU A 195 7.89 -42.75 24.54
CA GLU A 195 8.05 -43.96 25.32
C GLU A 195 7.97 -45.20 24.43
N ILE A 196 8.90 -46.13 24.61
CA ILE A 196 8.99 -47.37 23.84
C ILE A 196 8.24 -48.47 24.61
N PRO A 197 7.31 -49.21 23.98
CA PRO A 197 6.67 -50.36 24.62
C PRO A 197 7.72 -51.43 24.96
N ILE A 198 7.71 -51.89 26.22
CA ILE A 198 8.67 -52.87 26.72
C ILE A 198 8.30 -54.29 26.29
N GLU A 199 9.28 -55.02 25.75
CA GLU A 199 9.14 -56.45 25.50
C GLU A 199 9.03 -57.20 26.84
N THR A 200 8.02 -58.06 26.97
CA THR A 200 7.75 -58.83 28.20
C THR A 200 8.20 -60.28 28.03
N GLU A 201 9.16 -60.70 28.86
CA GLU A 201 9.70 -62.05 28.94
C GLU A 201 9.12 -62.76 30.16
N TYR A 202 8.45 -63.90 29.97
CA TYR A 202 7.94 -64.72 31.07
C TYR A 202 8.95 -65.81 31.42
N LEU A 203 9.35 -65.88 32.69
CA LEU A 203 10.24 -66.92 33.20
C LEU A 203 9.52 -67.64 34.35
N ASP A 204 9.26 -68.93 34.22
CA ASP A 204 8.57 -69.66 35.29
C ASP A 204 9.56 -69.93 36.45
N ASP A 205 9.16 -69.57 37.67
CA ASP A 205 10.00 -69.67 38.87
C ASP A 205 9.20 -70.37 39.98
N PRO A 206 9.56 -71.61 40.36
CA PRO A 206 8.80 -72.40 41.34
C PRO A 206 8.97 -71.89 42.80
N THR A 207 9.76 -70.85 43.05
CA THR A 207 10.09 -70.36 44.40
C THR A 207 9.36 -69.08 44.82
N LEU A 208 8.51 -68.49 43.97
CA LEU A 208 7.86 -67.20 44.19
C LEU A 208 6.34 -67.25 44.20
N ASP A 209 5.72 -66.42 45.04
CA ASP A 209 4.28 -66.19 45.07
C ASP A 209 3.78 -65.38 43.85
N LYS A 210 2.54 -65.64 43.47
CA LYS A 210 1.92 -65.16 42.22
C LYS A 210 1.54 -63.67 42.28
N GLY A 211 2.32 -62.79 41.62
CA GLY A 211 1.83 -61.45 41.25
C GLY A 211 2.78 -60.25 41.30
N GLN A 212 4.09 -60.40 41.51
CA GLN A 212 5.02 -59.25 41.48
C GLN A 212 5.50 -58.90 40.06
N GLU A 213 5.44 -57.61 39.71
CA GLU A 213 5.94 -57.08 38.44
C GLU A 213 6.76 -55.79 38.65
N VAL A 214 7.95 -55.69 38.05
CA VAL A 214 8.76 -54.45 37.99
C VAL A 214 9.33 -54.32 36.58
N GLY A 215 9.34 -53.10 36.02
CA GLY A 215 9.94 -52.82 34.72
C GLY A 215 10.16 -51.32 34.52
N GLU A 216 11.20 -50.97 33.76
CA GLU A 216 11.48 -49.59 33.39
C GLU A 216 11.09 -49.32 31.93
N ILE A 217 10.42 -48.20 31.68
CA ILE A 217 10.04 -47.78 30.33
C ILE A 217 11.26 -47.23 29.59
N GLY A 218 11.56 -47.77 28.41
CA GLY A 218 12.59 -47.26 27.49
C GLY A 218 12.13 -45.95 26.84
N LYS A 219 13.06 -45.04 26.54
CA LYS A 219 12.76 -43.72 25.95
C LYS A 219 13.63 -43.44 24.74
N ILE A 220 13.01 -42.97 23.67
CA ILE A 220 13.70 -42.33 22.55
C ILE A 220 13.36 -40.85 22.53
N THR A 221 14.33 -40.07 22.09
CA THR A 221 14.15 -38.67 21.75
C THR A 221 14.26 -38.53 20.23
N LEU A 222 13.25 -37.91 19.63
CA LEU A 222 13.26 -37.46 18.25
C LEU A 222 13.54 -35.95 18.26
N THR A 223 14.61 -35.53 17.60
CA THR A 223 14.97 -34.12 17.47
C THR A 223 14.89 -33.72 16.00
N THR A 224 13.97 -32.82 15.71
CA THR A 224 13.75 -32.24 14.39
C THR A 224 14.41 -30.86 14.32
N ILE A 225 15.28 -30.67 13.33
CA ILE A 225 15.90 -29.39 12.99
C ILE A 225 15.37 -28.88 11.64
N TYR A 226 15.39 -27.56 11.48
CA TYR A 226 14.87 -26.86 10.30
C TYR A 226 15.96 -25.96 9.72
N ALA A 227 16.11 -25.98 8.39
CA ALA A 227 16.95 -25.06 7.64
C ALA A 227 16.09 -24.25 6.66
N VAL A 228 16.52 -23.04 6.31
CA VAL A 228 15.77 -22.10 5.46
C VAL A 228 16.63 -21.73 4.25
N ASP A 229 16.09 -21.86 3.03
CA ASP A 229 16.72 -21.28 1.85
C ASP A 229 16.50 -19.75 1.84
N GLU A 230 17.58 -18.97 1.83
CA GLU A 230 17.50 -17.51 1.92
C GLU A 230 16.80 -16.84 0.72
N ARG A 231 16.62 -17.55 -0.40
CA ARG A 231 16.12 -17.01 -1.68
C ARG A 231 14.61 -17.18 -1.85
N ASP A 232 14.09 -18.36 -1.52
CA ASP A 232 12.66 -18.70 -1.68
C ASP A 232 11.93 -18.94 -0.35
N GLY A 233 12.65 -19.09 0.76
CA GLY A 233 12.07 -19.25 2.10
C GLY A 233 11.45 -20.62 2.33
N THR A 234 11.80 -21.61 1.50
CA THR A 234 11.51 -23.02 1.75
C THR A 234 12.19 -23.49 3.03
N ILE A 235 11.54 -24.44 3.72
CA ILE A 235 12.04 -25.03 4.95
C ILE A 235 12.39 -26.49 4.69
N GLU A 236 13.65 -26.85 4.86
CA GLU A 236 14.10 -28.25 4.88
C GLU A 236 14.04 -28.80 6.31
N GLU A 237 13.41 -29.95 6.50
CA GLU A 237 13.28 -30.62 7.79
C GLU A 237 14.21 -31.84 7.87
N THR A 238 14.94 -31.98 8.98
CA THR A 238 15.73 -33.19 9.29
C THR A 238 15.41 -33.68 10.69
N THR A 239 14.85 -34.89 10.79
CA THR A 239 14.54 -35.55 12.05
C THR A 239 15.60 -36.62 12.39
N SER A 240 16.19 -36.51 13.56
CA SER A 240 17.17 -37.45 14.12
C SER A 240 16.59 -38.24 15.30
N ARG A 241 16.95 -39.52 15.43
CA ARG A 241 16.50 -40.40 16.51
C ARG A 241 17.66 -40.77 17.42
N GLN A 242 17.52 -40.51 18.71
CA GLN A 242 18.46 -40.94 19.75
C GLN A 242 17.74 -41.81 20.78
N ILE A 243 18.33 -42.95 21.13
CA ILE A 243 17.90 -43.72 22.32
C ILE A 243 18.47 -43.01 23.54
N THR A 244 17.59 -42.53 24.42
CA THR A 244 17.97 -41.80 25.64
C THR A 244 17.79 -42.63 26.90
N LYS A 245 16.96 -43.68 26.85
CA LYS A 245 16.92 -44.77 27.82
C LYS A 245 16.70 -46.10 27.09
N GLU A 246 17.66 -47.00 27.22
CA GLU A 246 17.61 -48.34 26.61
C GLU A 246 16.38 -49.14 27.05
N MET A 247 15.90 -50.03 26.17
CA MET A 247 14.77 -50.89 26.47
C MET A 247 15.21 -52.06 27.35
N VAL A 248 14.85 -52.03 28.64
CA VAL A 248 15.06 -53.15 29.56
C VAL A 248 13.87 -54.12 29.46
N LYS A 249 14.12 -55.39 29.11
CA LYS A 249 13.06 -56.41 29.03
C LYS A 249 12.35 -56.58 30.37
N ARG A 250 11.02 -56.56 30.37
CA ARG A 250 10.20 -56.80 31.57
C ARG A 250 10.18 -58.31 31.85
N ARG A 251 10.88 -58.76 32.89
CA ARG A 251 10.86 -60.15 33.33
C ARG A 251 9.74 -60.39 34.33
N ILE A 252 8.66 -61.03 33.89
CA ILE A 252 7.57 -61.47 34.77
C ILE A 252 7.87 -62.90 35.19
N ARG A 253 8.03 -63.13 36.49
CA ARG A 253 8.17 -64.48 37.04
C ARG A 253 6.81 -65.07 37.38
N ARG A 254 6.50 -66.27 36.87
CA ARG A 254 5.24 -66.98 37.20
C ARG A 254 5.51 -68.13 38.15
N GLY A 255 4.90 -68.05 39.33
CA GLY A 255 4.87 -69.14 40.32
C GLY A 255 3.94 -70.27 39.89
N THR A 256 4.44 -71.51 39.95
CA THR A 256 3.77 -72.73 39.44
C THR A 256 3.34 -73.72 40.54
N ARG A 257 3.40 -73.33 41.82
CA ARG A 257 3.17 -74.25 42.96
C ARG A 257 1.68 -74.52 43.20
N GLU A 258 1.25 -75.76 42.97
CA GLU A 258 -0.10 -76.23 43.37
C GLU A 258 -0.22 -76.39 44.91
N PRO A 259 -1.38 -76.06 45.51
CA PRO A 259 -1.64 -76.29 46.93
C PRO A 259 -2.19 -77.70 47.21
N GLU A 260 -1.61 -78.40 48.19
CA GLU A 260 -2.13 -79.69 48.67
C GLU A 260 -3.45 -79.57 49.43
N LYS A 261 -4.34 -80.55 49.25
CA LYS A 261 -5.62 -80.65 49.97
C LYS A 261 -5.44 -81.22 51.38
N VAL A 262 -6.17 -80.67 52.35
CA VAL A 262 -6.38 -81.27 53.68
C VAL A 262 -7.88 -81.50 53.92
N VAL A 263 -8.23 -82.62 54.56
CA VAL A 263 -9.59 -83.11 54.80
C VAL A 263 -9.90 -83.08 56.30
N VAL A 264 -11.12 -82.68 56.70
CA VAL A 264 -11.64 -82.73 58.09
C VAL A 264 -13.14 -83.13 58.04
N PRO A 265 -13.66 -83.99 58.95
CA PRO A 265 -15.00 -84.62 58.81
C PRO A 265 -16.18 -83.95 59.56
N GLU A 266 -17.39 -84.46 59.33
CA GLU A 266 -18.73 -84.04 59.83
C GLU A 266 -18.94 -84.26 61.38
N GLN A 267 -20.03 -83.87 62.08
CA GLN A 267 -21.46 -83.69 61.70
C GLN A 267 -22.33 -82.98 62.81
N SER A 268 -23.58 -82.60 62.47
CA SER A 268 -24.75 -82.32 63.37
C SER A 268 -24.83 -80.94 64.08
N SER A 269 -25.98 -80.27 64.30
CA SER A 269 -27.42 -80.61 64.19
C SER A 269 -28.34 -79.37 63.92
N ILE A 270 -29.65 -79.54 63.63
CA ILE A 270 -30.63 -78.47 63.24
C ILE A 270 -31.97 -78.60 64.01
N PRO A 271 -32.65 -77.49 64.40
CA PRO A 271 -34.03 -77.16 63.94
C PRO A 271 -34.23 -75.64 63.65
N SER A 272 -34.85 -75.15 62.56
CA SER A 272 -36.31 -75.09 62.23
C SER A 272 -37.14 -74.27 63.24
N TYR A 273 -38.01 -73.27 62.94
CA TYR A 273 -38.46 -72.45 61.75
C TYR A 273 -39.49 -71.38 62.30
N PRO A 274 -40.29 -70.53 61.56
CA PRO A 274 -40.32 -70.00 60.16
C PRO A 274 -40.58 -68.44 60.06
N VAL A 275 -41.04 -67.92 58.89
CA VAL A 275 -41.76 -66.63 58.57
C VAL A 275 -40.97 -65.29 58.65
N SER A 276 -40.45 -64.72 57.53
CA SER A 276 -41.07 -63.74 56.57
C SER A 276 -41.45 -62.36 57.20
N VAL A 277 -41.15 -61.16 56.66
CA VAL A 277 -40.80 -60.58 55.32
C VAL A 277 -39.82 -59.39 55.59
N THR A 278 -38.86 -58.95 54.77
CA THR A 278 -38.94 -58.04 53.57
C THR A 278 -37.54 -57.68 53.04
N SER A 279 -37.46 -57.45 51.71
CA SER A 279 -36.37 -56.79 50.95
C SER A 279 -34.95 -57.39 51.03
N ASN A 280 -34.48 -57.93 49.90
CA ASN A 280 -33.14 -58.51 49.75
C ASN A 280 -32.15 -57.55 49.07
N GLN A 281 -30.86 -57.83 49.30
CA GLN A 281 -29.66 -57.33 48.60
C GLN A 281 -29.27 -55.86 48.92
N GLY A 282 -28.02 -55.56 49.25
CA GLY A 282 -26.87 -56.45 49.50
C GLY A 282 -25.60 -55.62 49.71
N THR A 283 -24.97 -55.75 50.87
CA THR A 283 -23.74 -55.02 51.23
C THR A 283 -22.55 -55.96 51.24
N ASP A 284 -21.63 -55.81 50.29
CA ASP A 284 -20.28 -55.41 50.67
C ASP A 284 -19.44 -54.86 49.51
N VAL A 285 -18.64 -53.85 49.83
CA VAL A 285 -17.54 -53.22 49.10
C VAL A 285 -17.49 -53.45 47.57
N ALA A 286 -18.22 -52.60 46.83
CA ALA A 286 -17.96 -52.41 45.41
C ALA A 286 -16.62 -51.69 45.19
N VAL A 287 -15.80 -52.26 44.31
CA VAL A 287 -14.60 -51.62 43.74
C VAL A 287 -14.96 -50.24 43.21
N GLU A 288 -14.18 -49.22 43.59
CA GLU A 288 -14.27 -47.88 43.00
C GLU A 288 -14.06 -48.00 41.48
N PRO A 289 -15.09 -47.75 40.64
CA PRO A 289 -14.94 -47.89 39.20
C PRO A 289 -13.97 -46.82 38.72
N ALA A 290 -12.91 -47.25 38.04
CA ALA A 290 -11.91 -46.37 37.45
C ALA A 290 -12.60 -45.25 36.67
N LYS A 291 -12.34 -44.01 37.10
CA LYS A 291 -12.84 -42.76 36.55
C LYS A 291 -12.82 -42.80 35.02
N ALA A 292 -14.01 -42.89 34.41
CA ALA A 292 -14.15 -42.81 32.97
C ALA A 292 -13.51 -41.50 32.48
N VAL A 293 -12.45 -41.61 31.69
CA VAL A 293 -11.82 -40.47 31.03
C VAL A 293 -12.82 -39.95 30.01
N ALA A 294 -13.39 -38.78 30.25
CA ALA A 294 -14.28 -38.13 29.29
C ALA A 294 -13.52 -37.91 27.98
N PRO A 295 -14.07 -38.30 26.81
CA PRO A 295 -13.40 -38.08 25.55
C PRO A 295 -13.28 -36.57 25.27
N THR A 296 -12.06 -36.07 25.18
CA THR A 296 -11.76 -34.67 24.86
C THR A 296 -12.00 -34.41 23.37
N THR A 297 -13.29 -34.32 23.02
CA THR A 297 -13.74 -33.90 21.70
C THR A 297 -13.59 -32.39 21.56
N GLY A 298 -13.18 -31.90 20.39
CA GLY A 298 -13.21 -30.49 20.05
C GLY A 298 -11.85 -29.89 19.73
N TRP A 299 -11.82 -28.56 19.72
CA TRP A 299 -10.64 -27.77 19.41
C TRP A 299 -9.60 -27.83 20.52
N LYS A 300 -8.36 -28.14 20.14
CA LYS A 300 -7.19 -28.14 21.02
C LYS A 300 -6.08 -27.34 20.35
N GLN A 301 -5.46 -26.43 21.09
CA GLN A 301 -4.30 -25.70 20.60
C GLN A 301 -3.01 -26.38 21.10
N GLU A 302 -2.14 -26.77 20.19
CA GLU A 302 -0.84 -27.39 20.48
C GLU A 302 0.23 -26.68 19.66
N ASN A 303 1.33 -26.28 20.30
CA ASN A 303 2.44 -25.54 19.65
C ASN A 303 1.99 -24.31 18.83
N GLY A 304 0.90 -23.65 19.25
CA GLY A 304 0.29 -22.49 18.59
C GLY A 304 -0.68 -22.84 17.45
N MET A 305 -0.63 -24.06 16.91
CA MET A 305 -1.56 -24.55 15.89
C MET A 305 -2.84 -25.11 16.52
N TRP A 306 -3.96 -24.97 15.81
CA TRP A 306 -5.23 -25.57 16.21
C TRP A 306 -5.44 -26.92 15.54
N TYR A 307 -5.92 -27.87 16.33
CA TYR A 307 -6.27 -29.23 15.94
C TYR A 307 -7.70 -29.53 16.41
N PHE A 308 -8.41 -30.40 15.71
CA PHE A 308 -9.72 -30.88 16.14
C PHE A 308 -9.67 -32.38 16.45
N TYR A 309 -10.12 -32.77 17.64
CA TYR A 309 -10.19 -34.16 18.07
C TYR A 309 -11.65 -34.65 18.05
N ASN A 310 -11.85 -35.85 17.52
CA ASN A 310 -13.13 -36.54 17.45
C ASN A 310 -13.51 -37.17 18.79
N THR A 311 -14.73 -37.71 18.88
CA THR A 311 -15.28 -38.35 20.10
C THR A 311 -14.57 -39.65 20.51
N ASP A 312 -13.81 -40.26 19.61
CA ASP A 312 -12.95 -41.43 19.87
C ASP A 312 -11.49 -41.03 20.23
N GLY A 313 -11.19 -39.72 20.28
CA GLY A 313 -9.84 -39.20 20.50
C GLY A 313 -8.93 -39.20 19.26
N SER A 314 -9.45 -39.59 18.08
CA SER A 314 -8.70 -39.45 16.82
C SER A 314 -8.62 -37.99 16.39
N MET A 315 -7.54 -37.63 15.68
CA MET A 315 -7.32 -36.29 15.15
C MET A 315 -7.98 -36.15 13.77
N ALA A 316 -8.78 -35.11 13.56
CA ALA A 316 -9.44 -34.85 12.29
C ALA A 316 -8.46 -34.29 11.23
N THR A 317 -8.72 -34.61 9.97
CA THR A 317 -8.01 -34.08 8.79
C THR A 317 -9.03 -33.75 7.69
N GLY A 318 -8.71 -32.81 6.80
CA GLY A 318 -9.64 -32.33 5.77
C GLY A 318 -10.72 -31.41 6.33
N TRP A 319 -11.92 -31.43 5.73
CA TRP A 319 -13.04 -30.58 6.12
C TRP A 319 -13.67 -31.01 7.45
N VAL A 320 -13.85 -30.08 8.37
CA VAL A 320 -14.68 -30.25 9.57
C VAL A 320 -15.70 -29.11 9.68
N GLN A 321 -16.92 -29.40 10.12
CA GLN A 321 -17.92 -28.39 10.45
C GLN A 321 -18.08 -28.30 11.97
N VAL A 322 -17.93 -27.11 12.54
CA VAL A 322 -18.09 -26.86 13.98
C VAL A 322 -18.94 -25.61 14.16
N ASN A 323 -20.04 -25.73 14.92
CA ASN A 323 -20.98 -24.63 15.20
C ASN A 323 -21.54 -23.91 13.96
N GLY A 324 -21.63 -24.61 12.82
CA GLY A 324 -22.12 -24.08 11.54
C GLY A 324 -21.01 -23.59 10.60
N SER A 325 -19.88 -23.14 11.13
CA SER A 325 -18.69 -22.76 10.36
C SER A 325 -17.94 -24.00 9.86
N TRP A 326 -17.41 -23.93 8.62
CA TRP A 326 -16.51 -24.94 8.07
C TRP A 326 -15.04 -24.53 8.28
N TYR A 327 -14.18 -25.52 8.53
CA TYR A 327 -12.74 -25.35 8.72
C TYR A 327 -12.01 -26.44 7.93
N TYR A 328 -10.74 -26.20 7.59
CA TYR A 328 -9.92 -27.18 6.89
C TYR A 328 -8.65 -27.52 7.68
N LEU A 329 -8.50 -28.79 8.02
CA LEU A 329 -7.30 -29.35 8.64
C LEU A 329 -6.39 -29.95 7.57
N ASN A 330 -5.09 -29.68 7.65
CA ASN A 330 -4.07 -30.31 6.82
C ASN A 330 -3.96 -31.82 7.13
N SER A 331 -3.19 -32.57 6.33
CA SER A 331 -2.98 -34.02 6.54
C SER A 331 -2.28 -34.37 7.86
N ASN A 332 -1.54 -33.42 8.45
CA ASN A 332 -0.96 -33.53 9.79
C ASN A 332 -1.91 -33.02 10.90
N GLY A 333 -3.16 -32.71 10.57
CA GLY A 333 -4.21 -32.28 11.51
C GLY A 333 -4.24 -30.78 11.83
N SER A 334 -3.28 -29.97 11.39
CA SER A 334 -3.26 -28.54 11.74
C SER A 334 -4.27 -27.72 10.92
N MET A 335 -4.97 -26.79 11.57
CA MET A 335 -5.97 -25.92 10.94
C MET A 335 -5.33 -24.88 10.02
N LYS A 336 -5.85 -24.75 8.81
CA LYS A 336 -5.55 -23.62 7.93
C LYS A 336 -6.17 -22.33 8.48
N VAL A 337 -5.40 -21.25 8.45
CA VAL A 337 -5.83 -19.90 8.87
C VAL A 337 -5.33 -18.86 7.86
N ASN A 338 -6.13 -17.80 7.69
CA ASN A 338 -5.81 -16.58 6.94
C ASN A 338 -5.17 -16.82 5.55
N GLN A 339 -5.70 -17.77 4.77
CA GLN A 339 -5.06 -18.20 3.51
C GLN A 339 -6.06 -18.69 2.46
N TRP A 340 -5.68 -18.48 1.20
CA TRP A 340 -6.22 -19.20 0.06
C TRP A 340 -5.60 -20.59 -0.04
N PHE A 341 -6.40 -21.61 -0.38
CA PHE A 341 -5.93 -22.98 -0.60
C PHE A 341 -6.80 -23.69 -1.64
N GLN A 342 -6.27 -24.75 -2.26
CA GLN A 342 -6.96 -25.51 -3.30
C GLN A 342 -7.32 -26.92 -2.82
N VAL A 343 -8.55 -27.35 -3.05
CA VAL A 343 -9.03 -28.73 -2.79
C VAL A 343 -9.84 -29.20 -4.01
N GLY A 344 -9.52 -30.36 -4.56
CA GLY A 344 -10.23 -30.92 -5.72
C GLY A 344 -10.23 -30.02 -6.97
N GLY A 345 -9.19 -29.19 -7.14
CA GLY A 345 -9.10 -28.21 -8.24
C GLY A 345 -9.81 -26.87 -7.98
N LYS A 346 -10.62 -26.75 -6.92
CA LYS A 346 -11.33 -25.52 -6.55
C LYS A 346 -10.57 -24.75 -5.48
N TRP A 347 -10.64 -23.42 -5.54
CA TRP A 347 -10.02 -22.52 -4.56
C TRP A 347 -11.01 -22.13 -3.45
N TYR A 348 -10.51 -22.07 -2.23
CA TYR A 348 -11.24 -21.72 -1.01
C TYR A 348 -10.39 -20.76 -0.17
N TYR A 349 -11.02 -19.94 0.67
CA TYR A 349 -10.33 -19.05 1.61
C TYR A 349 -10.84 -19.26 3.03
N VAL A 350 -9.91 -19.33 4.00
CA VAL A 350 -10.23 -19.34 5.44
C VAL A 350 -9.73 -18.06 6.11
N ASN A 351 -10.56 -17.48 6.97
CA ASN A 351 -10.28 -16.24 7.69
C ASN A 351 -9.21 -16.43 8.81
N THR A 352 -8.91 -15.36 9.55
CA THR A 352 -7.96 -15.38 10.68
C THR A 352 -8.36 -16.32 11.83
N SER A 353 -9.65 -16.64 11.96
CA SER A 353 -10.18 -17.65 12.90
C SER A 353 -10.23 -19.07 12.31
N GLY A 354 -9.81 -19.26 11.05
CA GLY A 354 -9.83 -20.53 10.32
C GLY A 354 -11.16 -20.89 9.66
N GLU A 355 -12.16 -20.01 9.73
CA GLU A 355 -13.49 -20.26 9.17
C GLU A 355 -13.52 -20.02 7.67
N LEU A 356 -14.16 -20.93 6.93
CA LEU A 356 -14.39 -20.83 5.50
C LEU A 356 -15.22 -19.58 5.19
N ALA A 357 -14.67 -18.70 4.35
CA ALA A 357 -15.41 -17.58 3.81
C ALA A 357 -16.44 -18.08 2.76
N VAL A 358 -17.69 -17.66 2.90
CA VAL A 358 -18.80 -17.97 1.97
C VAL A 358 -19.56 -16.69 1.61
N ASN A 359 -20.11 -16.62 0.40
CA ASN A 359 -20.92 -15.50 -0.10
C ASN A 359 -20.29 -14.09 0.07
N THR A 360 -18.97 -13.99 -0.01
CA THR A 360 -18.22 -12.76 0.25
C THR A 360 -17.09 -12.55 -0.77
N SER A 361 -16.33 -11.47 -0.62
CA SER A 361 -15.15 -11.16 -1.44
C SER A 361 -13.91 -10.96 -0.57
N ILE A 362 -12.79 -11.53 -0.99
CA ILE A 362 -11.48 -11.46 -0.33
C ILE A 362 -10.48 -10.97 -1.37
N ASP A 363 -9.81 -9.85 -1.11
CA ASP A 363 -8.82 -9.22 -2.00
C ASP A 363 -9.30 -9.03 -3.46
N GLY A 364 -10.60 -8.77 -3.62
CA GLY A 364 -11.27 -8.60 -4.92
C GLY A 364 -11.79 -9.89 -5.56
N TYR A 365 -11.46 -11.06 -5.02
CA TYR A 365 -11.93 -12.37 -5.49
C TYR A 365 -13.20 -12.80 -4.76
N ARG A 366 -14.25 -13.18 -5.49
CA ARG A 366 -15.54 -13.57 -4.91
C ARG A 366 -15.61 -15.07 -4.65
N VAL A 367 -16.19 -15.47 -3.51
CA VAL A 367 -16.54 -16.86 -3.19
C VAL A 367 -18.06 -17.06 -3.16
N ASN A 368 -18.53 -18.23 -3.58
CA ASN A 368 -19.95 -18.58 -3.57
C ASN A 368 -20.42 -19.06 -2.18
N ASP A 369 -21.66 -19.55 -2.11
CA ASP A 369 -22.29 -20.12 -0.91
C ASP A 369 -21.62 -21.39 -0.38
N ASN A 370 -20.90 -22.11 -1.25
CA ASN A 370 -20.08 -23.27 -0.91
C ASN A 370 -18.61 -22.88 -0.60
N GLY A 371 -18.29 -21.57 -0.56
CA GLY A 371 -16.94 -21.04 -0.31
C GLY A 371 -15.97 -21.20 -1.47
N GLU A 372 -16.45 -21.64 -2.62
CA GLU A 372 -15.64 -21.85 -3.83
C GLU A 372 -15.43 -20.51 -4.54
N TRP A 373 -14.18 -20.22 -4.90
CA TRP A 373 -13.86 -19.07 -5.75
C TRP A 373 -14.60 -19.14 -7.08
N VAL A 374 -15.21 -18.03 -7.46
CA VAL A 374 -15.85 -17.82 -8.75
C VAL A 374 -15.23 -16.62 -9.45
N ARG A 375 -15.06 -16.75 -10.78
CA ARG A 375 -14.50 -15.72 -11.66
C ARG A 375 -15.56 -14.72 -12.10
#